data_AF-A0A929FH14-F1
#
_entry.id   AF-A0A929FH14-F1
#
_cell.length_a   1.000
_cell.length_b   1.000
_cell.length_c   1.000
_cell.angle_alpha   90.00
_cell.angle_beta   90.00
_cell.angle_gamma   90.00
#
_symmetry.space_group_name_H-M   'P 1'
#
loop_
_entity.id
_entity.type
_entity.pdbx_description
1 polymer ?
#
loop_
_entity_poly.entity_id
_entity_poly.type
_entity_poly.pdbx_seq_one_letter_code
_entity_poly.pdbx_strand_id
1 'polypeptide(L)'
;MAYLDQPSQTSSTPASELHDWRLQSGYLSTSGSEVESIHILLGRFLADRNSPNPLAECSLLENNQAFAWGHGQPLEKVIDSQAALEKLMLNPRLYRNSIAIIEPWEHVGHNPLGEPVRASVNVAYIAQKIADCDSIVFPMWSSGSFNSDQLIPILSAGVAIVVEGGDSSVRDPASFNGTNCTHQEMVELVEQILLSRSQTSAAALLICLGHQLAAHAHITLLKKAVVQVLSTESLVADANGRVLSALQRVCRRIEAVGESLPVKKGDGQVIAVGWNHPEFAVGPNETKEVGNRQLIPYQSPNLEDCDIPEDLILAHEVAADEHEGVIDTSIQYEHELNISMFHSDEVNEEAILFANWAYQLLHNALVPCRHIIANSHLSWLIKLPDALEILCSTTEDGKGVTECSATCINYRDFETKQVRRSFTCQFHPELLSDLRAIGVRQPPSYEELKRDDGARLFARLLYAGMQE
;
A
#
# COMPACT_ATOMS: atom_id res chain seq x y z
N MET A 1 13.39 -63.65 37.06
CA MET A 1 13.02 -62.21 37.16
C MET A 1 13.79 -61.48 36.08
N ALA A 2 13.18 -61.34 34.91
CA ALA A 2 13.74 -60.65 33.76
C ALA A 2 13.00 -59.32 33.61
N TYR A 3 13.74 -58.21 33.60
CA TYR A 3 13.23 -56.89 33.25
C TYR A 3 13.25 -56.79 31.72
N LEU A 4 12.08 -56.51 31.13
CA LEU A 4 11.90 -56.25 29.71
C LEU A 4 11.76 -54.75 29.49
N ASP A 5 12.46 -54.28 28.45
CA ASP A 5 12.47 -52.92 27.91
C ASP A 5 11.07 -52.37 27.62
N GLN A 6 10.85 -51.09 27.94
CA GLN A 6 9.80 -50.26 27.35
C GLN A 6 10.44 -49.24 26.42
N PRO A 7 10.00 -49.12 25.15
CA PRO A 7 10.52 -48.12 24.24
C PRO A 7 9.92 -46.73 24.52
N SER A 8 10.82 -45.75 24.44
CA SER A 8 10.59 -44.31 24.46
C SER A 8 9.47 -43.87 23.52
N GLN A 9 8.41 -43.27 24.07
CA GLN A 9 7.48 -42.45 23.30
C GLN A 9 8.16 -41.11 23.00
N THR A 10 8.76 -41.03 21.82
CA THR A 10 9.04 -39.79 21.10
C THR A 10 7.74 -39.01 20.94
N SER A 11 7.65 -37.84 21.57
CA SER A 11 6.58 -36.88 21.32
C SER A 11 6.67 -36.42 19.86
N SER A 12 5.81 -36.99 19.03
CA SER A 12 5.59 -36.53 17.66
C SER A 12 5.05 -35.11 17.69
N THR A 13 5.80 -34.18 17.13
CA THR A 13 5.35 -32.89 16.62
C THR A 13 4.10 -33.11 15.74
N PRO A 14 3.02 -32.31 15.85
CA PRO A 14 1.92 -32.43 14.90
C PRO A 14 2.36 -31.85 13.56
N ALA A 15 2.41 -32.70 12.54
CA ALA A 15 2.47 -32.28 11.15
C ALA A 15 1.13 -31.66 10.74
N SER A 16 1.19 -30.41 10.26
CA SER A 16 0.23 -29.68 9.42
C SER A 16 -1.18 -30.28 9.27
N GLU A 17 -2.15 -29.75 10.00
CA GLU A 17 -3.51 -29.67 9.46
C GLU A 17 -3.47 -28.69 8.27
N LEU A 18 -3.47 -29.22 7.05
CA LEU A 18 -3.71 -28.40 5.86
C LEU A 18 -5.10 -27.76 6.01
N HIS A 19 -5.15 -26.47 6.36
CA HIS A 19 -6.39 -25.70 6.52
C HIS A 19 -7.37 -25.97 5.37
N ASP A 20 -8.61 -26.36 5.68
CA ASP A 20 -9.62 -26.61 4.66
C ASP A 20 -10.11 -25.27 4.08
N TRP A 21 -9.56 -24.90 2.91
CA TRP A 21 -9.86 -23.63 2.26
C TRP A 21 -11.09 -23.78 1.37
N ARG A 22 -12.04 -22.85 1.48
CA ARG A 22 -13.14 -22.78 0.51
C ARG A 22 -12.56 -22.57 -0.89
N LEU A 23 -12.95 -23.43 -1.83
CA LEU A 23 -12.53 -23.35 -3.23
C LEU A 23 -13.39 -22.40 -4.07
N GLN A 24 -14.60 -22.09 -3.60
CA GLN A 24 -15.50 -21.12 -4.21
C GLN A 24 -15.35 -19.78 -3.49
N SER A 25 -15.06 -18.72 -4.26
CA SER A 25 -14.96 -17.33 -3.79
C SER A 25 -16.33 -16.79 -3.38
N GLY A 26 -16.38 -15.87 -2.42
CA GLY A 26 -17.60 -15.28 -1.89
C GLY A 26 -18.19 -16.11 -0.76
N TYR A 27 -18.61 -15.47 0.33
CA TYR A 27 -19.11 -16.12 1.54
C TYR A 27 -20.60 -15.88 1.77
N LEU A 28 -21.08 -14.69 1.40
CA LEU A 28 -22.45 -14.24 1.60
C LEU A 28 -23.35 -14.60 0.41
N SER A 29 -22.82 -14.57 -0.81
CA SER A 29 -23.53 -14.86 -2.05
C SER A 29 -23.60 -16.36 -2.33
N THR A 30 -24.79 -16.87 -2.63
CA THR A 30 -24.98 -18.29 -2.98
C THR A 30 -24.31 -18.67 -4.31
N SER A 31 -24.10 -17.73 -5.21
CA SER A 31 -23.41 -17.96 -6.49
C SER A 31 -21.90 -17.76 -6.41
N GLY A 32 -21.39 -17.32 -5.25
CA GLY A 32 -20.02 -16.84 -5.08
C GLY A 32 -19.79 -15.44 -5.65
N SER A 33 -18.53 -15.03 -5.64
CA SER A 33 -18.06 -13.69 -6.03
C SER A 33 -16.97 -13.73 -7.11
N GLU A 34 -17.05 -12.76 -8.01
CA GLU A 34 -16.07 -12.48 -9.07
C GLU A 34 -15.77 -10.98 -9.14
N VAL A 35 -14.69 -10.60 -9.83
CA VAL A 35 -14.18 -9.21 -9.89
C VAL A 35 -15.28 -8.22 -10.30
N GLU A 36 -16.10 -8.56 -11.29
CA GLU A 36 -17.20 -7.73 -11.78
C GLU A 36 -18.27 -7.52 -10.71
N SER A 37 -18.66 -8.59 -10.01
CA SER A 37 -19.64 -8.51 -8.92
C SER A 37 -19.12 -7.66 -7.76
N ILE A 38 -17.85 -7.81 -7.40
CA ILE A 38 -17.17 -7.03 -6.36
C ILE A 38 -17.18 -5.55 -6.74
N HIS A 39 -16.81 -5.22 -7.97
CA HIS A 39 -16.79 -3.86 -8.48
C HIS A 39 -18.18 -3.21 -8.47
N ILE A 40 -19.23 -3.94 -8.88
CA ILE A 40 -20.62 -3.47 -8.85
C ILE A 40 -21.08 -3.19 -7.41
N LEU A 41 -20.76 -4.08 -6.47
CA LEU A 41 -21.15 -3.94 -5.07
C LEU A 41 -20.44 -2.77 -4.38
N LEU A 42 -19.14 -2.57 -4.66
CA LEU A 42 -18.39 -1.38 -4.22
C LEU A 42 -19.04 -0.10 -4.78
N GLY A 43 -19.34 -0.06 -6.08
CA GLY A 43 -20.01 1.09 -6.70
C GLY A 43 -21.38 1.39 -6.06
N ARG A 44 -22.17 0.34 -5.76
CA ARG A 44 -23.45 0.48 -5.05
C ARG A 44 -23.27 0.97 -3.61
N PHE A 45 -22.22 0.54 -2.92
CA PHE A 45 -21.89 1.05 -1.59
C PHE A 45 -21.50 2.54 -1.62
N LEU A 46 -20.87 3.00 -2.70
CA LEU A 46 -20.45 4.39 -2.83
C LEU A 46 -21.56 5.34 -3.30
N ALA A 47 -22.51 4.86 -4.10
CA ALA A 47 -23.53 5.65 -4.80
C ALA A 47 -24.31 6.64 -3.90
N ASP A 48 -24.92 6.16 -2.82
CA ASP A 48 -25.58 7.02 -1.83
C ASP A 48 -25.51 6.43 -0.41
N ARG A 49 -25.62 7.25 0.63
CA ARG A 49 -25.49 6.80 2.04
C ARG A 49 -26.69 5.99 2.56
N ASN A 50 -27.79 5.91 1.81
CA ASN A 50 -29.04 5.24 2.18
C ASN A 50 -29.33 3.99 1.34
N SER A 51 -28.46 3.60 0.38
CA SER A 51 -28.72 2.44 -0.45
C SER A 51 -28.75 1.17 0.43
N PRO A 52 -29.78 0.33 0.32
CA PRO A 52 -29.90 -0.84 1.17
C PRO A 52 -28.83 -1.89 0.82
N ASN A 53 -28.44 -2.66 1.85
CA ASN A 53 -27.55 -3.81 1.71
C ASN A 53 -28.08 -4.78 0.64
N PRO A 54 -27.36 -5.00 -0.48
CA PRO A 54 -27.77 -5.93 -1.52
C PRO A 54 -27.46 -7.41 -1.18
N LEU A 55 -26.64 -7.65 -0.15
CA LEU A 55 -26.20 -8.98 0.26
C LEU A 55 -27.14 -9.55 1.34
N ALA A 56 -27.14 -10.87 1.48
CA ALA A 56 -27.89 -11.53 2.55
C ALA A 56 -27.44 -11.03 3.93
N GLU A 57 -28.39 -10.80 4.83
CA GLU A 57 -28.10 -10.55 6.25
C GLU A 57 -27.73 -11.87 6.94
N CYS A 58 -26.53 -12.37 6.68
CA CYS A 58 -25.92 -13.44 7.46
C CYS A 58 -24.71 -12.92 8.25
N SER A 59 -24.44 -13.59 9.37
CA SER A 59 -23.36 -13.21 10.27
C SER A 59 -22.03 -13.72 9.71
N LEU A 60 -21.06 -12.81 9.57
CA LEU A 60 -19.67 -13.16 9.28
C LEU A 60 -18.97 -13.88 10.45
N LEU A 61 -19.61 -13.96 11.62
CA LEU A 61 -19.08 -14.61 12.81
C LEU A 61 -19.54 -16.06 12.99
N GLU A 62 -20.43 -16.57 12.13
CA GLU A 62 -21.09 -17.88 12.32
C GLU A 62 -20.08 -19.03 12.46
N ASN A 63 -19.09 -19.07 11.56
CA ASN A 63 -18.06 -20.11 11.52
C ASN A 63 -16.73 -19.65 12.13
N ASN A 64 -16.68 -18.42 12.66
CA ASN A 64 -15.49 -17.79 13.23
C ASN A 64 -15.91 -16.70 14.23
N GLN A 65 -16.27 -17.10 15.45
CA GLN A 65 -16.83 -16.17 16.45
C GLN A 65 -15.88 -15.03 16.84
N ALA A 66 -14.56 -15.30 16.80
CA ALA A 66 -13.53 -14.32 17.11
C ALA A 66 -13.11 -13.47 15.90
N PHE A 67 -13.64 -13.77 14.71
CA PHE A 67 -13.23 -13.18 13.43
C PHE A 67 -11.71 -13.11 13.25
N ALA A 68 -11.03 -14.23 13.52
CA ALA A 68 -9.57 -14.31 13.52
C ALA A 68 -9.03 -15.15 12.35
N TRP A 69 -7.90 -14.72 11.78
CA TRP A 69 -7.21 -15.42 10.70
C TRP A 69 -6.86 -16.87 11.06
N GLY A 70 -7.15 -17.81 10.17
CA GLY A 70 -6.86 -19.24 10.34
C GLY A 70 -7.82 -20.00 11.28
N HIS A 71 -8.77 -19.30 11.93
CA HIS A 71 -9.70 -19.90 12.90
C HIS A 71 -11.09 -20.27 12.33
N GLY A 72 -11.28 -20.10 11.02
CA GLY A 72 -12.52 -20.44 10.35
C GLY A 72 -12.91 -19.43 9.28
N GLN A 73 -14.02 -19.72 8.60
CA GLN A 73 -14.51 -18.89 7.50
C GLN A 73 -15.06 -17.54 8.00
N PRO A 74 -14.89 -16.45 7.24
CA PRO A 74 -14.28 -16.37 5.90
C PRO A 74 -12.75 -16.11 5.88
N LEU A 75 -12.07 -16.22 7.04
CA LEU A 75 -10.66 -15.87 7.21
C LEU A 75 -9.73 -17.10 7.20
N GLU A 76 -10.08 -18.16 6.47
CA GLU A 76 -9.34 -19.42 6.47
C GLU A 76 -8.00 -19.38 5.70
N LYS A 77 -7.79 -18.37 4.85
CA LYS A 77 -6.67 -18.30 3.89
C LYS A 77 -5.48 -17.51 4.44
N VAL A 78 -4.61 -18.21 5.18
CA VAL A 78 -3.35 -17.67 5.74
C VAL A 78 -2.17 -18.27 4.98
N ILE A 79 -1.27 -17.41 4.50
CA ILE A 79 -0.04 -17.82 3.78
C ILE A 79 1.16 -17.66 4.72
N ASP A 80 1.28 -18.60 5.65
CA ASP A 80 2.31 -18.61 6.70
C ASP A 80 3.56 -19.43 6.35
N SER A 81 3.55 -20.09 5.19
CA SER A 81 4.57 -21.06 4.80
C SER A 81 4.64 -21.24 3.29
N GLN A 82 5.78 -21.75 2.80
CA GLN A 82 5.96 -22.07 1.37
C GLN A 82 4.92 -23.08 0.88
N ALA A 83 4.52 -24.05 1.72
CA ALA A 83 3.49 -25.03 1.37
C ALA A 83 2.11 -24.38 1.19
N ALA A 84 1.76 -23.37 2.00
CA ALA A 84 0.54 -22.59 1.83
C ALA A 84 0.58 -21.77 0.53
N LEU A 85 1.73 -21.15 0.22
CA LEU A 85 1.93 -20.42 -1.04
C LEU A 85 1.77 -21.34 -2.26
N GLU A 86 2.39 -22.52 -2.25
CA GLU A 86 2.27 -23.52 -3.31
C GLU A 86 0.83 -24.00 -3.48
N LYS A 87 0.11 -24.24 -2.37
CA LYS A 87 -1.32 -24.57 -2.41
C LYS A 87 -2.14 -23.45 -3.06
N LEU A 88 -1.83 -22.18 -2.78
CA LEU A 88 -2.50 -21.04 -3.38
C LEU A 88 -2.22 -20.96 -4.89
N MET A 89 -0.97 -21.18 -5.32
CA MET A 89 -0.57 -21.22 -6.73
C MET A 89 -1.32 -22.29 -7.53
N LEU A 90 -1.58 -23.45 -6.92
CA LEU A 90 -2.34 -24.53 -7.54
C LEU A 90 -3.83 -24.21 -7.71
N ASN A 91 -4.34 -23.13 -7.09
CA ASN A 91 -5.74 -22.75 -7.11
C ASN A 91 -5.96 -21.28 -7.52
N PRO A 92 -5.74 -20.89 -8.79
CA PRO A 92 -5.82 -19.49 -9.22
C PRO A 92 -7.12 -18.75 -8.94
N ARG A 93 -8.23 -19.48 -8.84
CA ARG A 93 -9.53 -18.90 -8.50
C ARG A 93 -9.55 -18.27 -7.10
N LEU A 94 -8.73 -18.78 -6.18
CA LEU A 94 -8.69 -18.30 -4.80
C LEU A 94 -8.15 -16.88 -4.71
N TYR A 95 -7.10 -16.55 -5.46
CA TYR A 95 -6.47 -15.23 -5.37
C TYR A 95 -7.02 -14.22 -6.39
N ARG A 96 -7.51 -14.66 -7.55
CA ARG A 96 -8.03 -13.74 -8.60
C ARG A 96 -9.23 -12.90 -8.17
N ASN A 97 -10.06 -13.43 -7.26
CA ASN A 97 -11.28 -12.77 -6.78
C ASN A 97 -11.14 -12.29 -5.33
N SER A 98 -9.91 -12.14 -4.84
CA SER A 98 -9.62 -11.79 -3.45
C SER A 98 -8.72 -10.59 -3.35
N ILE A 99 -8.77 -9.93 -2.20
CA ILE A 99 -7.75 -8.95 -1.78
C ILE A 99 -6.61 -9.72 -1.13
N ALA A 100 -5.38 -9.41 -1.52
CA ALA A 100 -4.18 -9.87 -0.83
C ALA A 100 -3.80 -8.84 0.24
N ILE A 101 -3.73 -9.25 1.51
CA ILE A 101 -3.41 -8.39 2.64
C ILE A 101 -2.03 -8.78 3.18
N ILE A 102 -1.07 -7.87 3.12
CA ILE A 102 0.29 -8.06 3.59
C ILE A 102 0.41 -7.41 4.96
N GLU A 103 0.78 -8.19 5.97
CA GLU A 103 1.07 -7.67 7.31
C GLU A 103 2.58 -7.55 7.49
N PRO A 104 3.14 -6.33 7.48
CA PRO A 104 4.55 -6.12 7.81
C PRO A 104 4.85 -6.34 9.31
N TRP A 105 3.83 -6.23 10.17
CA TRP A 105 3.92 -6.40 11.62
C TRP A 105 2.64 -7.06 12.18
N GLU A 106 2.69 -7.60 13.40
CA GLU A 106 1.57 -8.35 14.01
C GLU A 106 0.35 -7.47 14.39
N HIS A 107 0.58 -6.18 14.63
CA HIS A 107 -0.44 -5.20 14.96
C HIS A 107 0.02 -3.79 14.54
N VAL A 108 -0.94 -2.88 14.34
CA VAL A 108 -0.66 -1.47 14.03
C VAL A 108 -0.38 -0.63 15.29
N GLY A 109 -0.58 -1.21 16.47
CA GLY A 109 -0.31 -0.60 17.78
C GLY A 109 -1.33 -1.05 18.83
N HIS A 110 -1.33 -0.39 19.98
CA HIS A 110 -2.25 -0.66 21.10
C HIS A 110 -3.22 0.50 21.32
N ASN A 111 -4.53 0.20 21.32
CA ASN A 111 -5.57 1.21 21.44
C ASN A 111 -5.61 1.82 22.87
N PRO A 112 -6.47 2.82 23.16
CA PRO A 112 -6.56 3.43 24.48
C PRO A 112 -6.95 2.46 25.62
N LEU A 113 -7.47 1.28 25.30
CA LEU A 113 -7.79 0.21 26.26
C LEU A 113 -6.62 -0.76 26.47
N GLY A 114 -5.51 -0.59 25.76
CA GLY A 114 -4.35 -1.48 25.79
C GLY A 114 -4.53 -2.75 24.96
N GLU A 115 -5.50 -2.79 24.04
CA GLU A 115 -5.73 -3.93 23.16
C GLU A 115 -4.86 -3.80 21.89
N PRO A 116 -4.16 -4.87 21.45
CA PRO A 116 -3.44 -4.84 20.18
C PRO A 116 -4.43 -4.80 19.01
N VAL A 117 -4.16 -3.94 18.03
CA VAL A 117 -5.03 -3.71 16.87
C VAL A 117 -4.43 -4.39 15.64
N ARG A 118 -4.98 -5.55 15.26
CA ARG A 118 -4.60 -6.23 14.02
C ARG A 118 -5.50 -5.78 12.86
N ALA A 119 -5.15 -4.65 12.22
CA ALA A 119 -6.02 -3.95 11.26
C ALA A 119 -6.42 -4.76 10.01
N SER A 120 -5.62 -5.76 9.60
CA SER A 120 -5.94 -6.67 8.49
C SER A 120 -7.30 -7.35 8.62
N VAL A 121 -7.77 -7.64 9.85
CA VAL A 121 -9.09 -8.25 10.06
C VAL A 121 -10.21 -7.26 9.72
N ASN A 122 -9.98 -5.95 9.91
CA ASN A 122 -10.94 -4.91 9.56
C ASN A 122 -11.04 -4.76 8.04
N VAL A 123 -9.91 -4.76 7.33
CA VAL A 123 -9.91 -4.80 5.86
C VAL A 123 -10.72 -5.98 5.33
N ALA A 124 -10.44 -7.19 5.85
CA ALA A 124 -11.16 -8.38 5.41
C ALA A 124 -12.66 -8.30 5.75
N TYR A 125 -13.02 -7.77 6.92
CA TYR A 125 -14.42 -7.59 7.30
C TYR A 125 -15.15 -6.63 6.35
N ILE A 126 -14.56 -5.46 6.10
CA ILE A 126 -15.14 -4.42 5.25
C ILE A 126 -15.31 -4.95 3.82
N ALA A 127 -14.28 -5.57 3.25
CA ALA A 127 -14.31 -6.17 1.92
C ALA A 127 -15.39 -7.25 1.80
N GLN A 128 -15.50 -8.15 2.79
CA GLN A 128 -16.51 -9.20 2.79
C GLN A 128 -17.92 -8.62 2.99
N LYS A 129 -18.12 -7.72 3.94
CA LYS A 129 -19.45 -7.18 4.30
C LYS A 129 -20.03 -6.28 3.21
N ILE A 130 -19.18 -5.55 2.50
CA ILE A 130 -19.62 -4.57 1.48
C ILE A 130 -19.73 -5.19 0.09
N ALA A 131 -18.77 -6.05 -0.27
CA ALA A 131 -18.61 -6.51 -1.65
C ALA A 131 -18.51 -8.03 -1.79
N ASP A 132 -18.75 -8.78 -0.71
CA ASP A 132 -18.57 -10.24 -0.65
C ASP A 132 -17.21 -10.68 -1.20
N CYS A 133 -16.18 -9.87 -0.99
CA CYS A 133 -14.84 -10.09 -1.50
C CYS A 133 -14.02 -10.88 -0.47
N ASP A 134 -13.53 -12.05 -0.88
CA ASP A 134 -12.64 -12.88 -0.07
C ASP A 134 -11.31 -12.15 0.17
N SER A 135 -10.62 -12.54 1.24
CA SER A 135 -9.30 -12.00 1.58
C SER A 135 -8.30 -13.12 1.86
N ILE A 136 -7.03 -12.86 1.53
CA ILE A 136 -5.89 -13.74 1.80
C ILE A 136 -4.86 -12.94 2.57
N VAL A 137 -4.41 -13.44 3.71
CA VAL A 137 -3.39 -12.76 4.53
C VAL A 137 -2.01 -13.37 4.34
N PHE A 138 -1.02 -12.50 4.20
CA PHE A 138 0.41 -12.80 4.15
C PHE A 138 1.07 -12.17 5.38
N PRO A 139 1.15 -12.90 6.51
CA PRO A 139 1.72 -12.40 7.75
C PRO A 139 3.25 -12.40 7.68
N MET A 140 3.83 -11.48 6.91
CA MET A 140 5.27 -11.45 6.61
C MET A 140 6.12 -11.39 7.88
N TRP A 141 5.64 -10.71 8.92
CA TRP A 141 6.29 -10.67 10.23
C TRP A 141 6.52 -12.06 10.84
N SER A 142 5.66 -13.05 10.57
CA SER A 142 5.81 -14.42 11.07
C SER A 142 6.24 -15.42 9.99
N SER A 143 5.86 -15.25 8.73
CA SER A 143 6.21 -16.19 7.66
C SER A 143 7.60 -15.95 7.09
N GLY A 144 8.10 -14.72 7.21
CA GLY A 144 9.27 -14.24 6.50
C GLY A 144 9.00 -13.93 5.03
N SER A 145 10.07 -13.62 4.32
CA SER A 145 10.03 -13.31 2.89
C SER A 145 9.77 -14.55 2.04
N PHE A 146 9.06 -14.37 0.92
CA PHE A 146 8.84 -15.41 -0.08
C PHE A 146 9.64 -15.08 -1.34
N ASN A 147 9.80 -16.08 -2.22
CA ASN A 147 10.38 -15.83 -3.53
C ASN A 147 9.48 -14.85 -4.33
N SER A 148 10.05 -13.70 -4.66
CA SER A 148 9.43 -12.62 -5.44
C SER A 148 8.82 -13.09 -6.77
N ASP A 149 9.52 -13.96 -7.49
CA ASP A 149 9.12 -14.46 -8.81
C ASP A 149 7.85 -15.32 -8.72
N GLN A 150 7.55 -15.86 -7.53
CA GLN A 150 6.32 -16.61 -7.25
C GLN A 150 5.24 -15.71 -6.65
N LEU A 151 5.61 -14.85 -5.69
CA LEU A 151 4.67 -14.05 -4.92
C LEU A 151 4.04 -12.92 -5.76
N ILE A 152 4.84 -12.14 -6.49
CA ILE A 152 4.35 -10.95 -7.20
C ILE A 152 3.28 -11.30 -8.26
N PRO A 153 3.42 -12.36 -9.07
CA PRO A 153 2.35 -12.76 -9.99
C PRO A 153 1.03 -13.13 -9.30
N ILE A 154 1.08 -13.68 -8.08
CA ILE A 154 -0.12 -14.03 -7.31
C ILE A 154 -0.78 -12.76 -6.79
N LEU A 155 -0.02 -11.89 -6.12
CA LEU A 155 -0.49 -10.62 -5.59
C LEU A 155 -1.10 -9.75 -6.70
N SER A 156 -0.39 -9.64 -7.83
CA SER A 156 -0.78 -8.80 -8.96
C SER A 156 -1.99 -9.34 -9.73
N ALA A 157 -2.37 -10.60 -9.54
CA ALA A 157 -3.51 -11.20 -10.22
C ALA A 157 -4.83 -11.07 -9.44
N GLY A 158 -4.78 -10.58 -8.20
CA GLY A 158 -5.98 -10.38 -7.36
C GLY A 158 -6.75 -9.10 -7.67
N VAL A 159 -7.72 -8.80 -6.81
CA VAL A 159 -8.55 -7.59 -6.89
C VAL A 159 -7.74 -6.36 -6.48
N ALA A 160 -7.06 -6.45 -5.35
CA ALA A 160 -6.20 -5.42 -4.80
C ALA A 160 -5.11 -6.05 -3.91
N ILE A 161 -4.03 -5.30 -3.71
CA ILE A 161 -2.98 -5.60 -2.75
C ILE A 161 -3.10 -4.54 -1.65
N VAL A 162 -3.31 -4.94 -0.41
CA VAL A 162 -3.30 -4.05 0.75
C VAL A 162 -2.04 -4.32 1.56
N VAL A 163 -1.21 -3.31 1.76
CA VAL A 163 -0.05 -3.40 2.67
C VAL A 163 -0.41 -2.64 3.93
N GLU A 164 -0.53 -3.37 5.04
CA GLU A 164 -1.03 -2.84 6.31
C GLU A 164 0.00 -1.99 7.06
N GLY A 165 -0.47 -1.36 8.15
CA GLY A 165 0.38 -0.70 9.11
C GLY A 165 1.21 -1.65 9.99
N GLY A 166 1.94 -1.06 10.93
CA GLY A 166 2.73 -1.81 11.90
C GLY A 166 3.34 -0.90 12.96
N ASP A 167 3.80 -1.49 14.07
CA ASP A 167 4.47 -0.78 15.18
C ASP A 167 6.00 -0.69 14.97
N SER A 168 6.41 -0.73 13.70
CA SER A 168 7.81 -0.60 13.24
C SER A 168 8.00 0.74 12.53
N SER A 169 9.27 1.12 12.33
CA SER A 169 9.67 2.39 11.71
C SER A 169 10.57 2.15 10.51
N VAL A 170 10.21 2.69 9.35
CA VAL A 170 11.02 2.54 8.11
C VAL A 170 12.36 3.27 8.20
N ARG A 171 12.45 4.31 9.02
CA ARG A 171 13.72 5.03 9.24
C ARG A 171 14.67 4.31 10.20
N ASP A 172 14.18 3.31 10.93
CA ASP A 172 14.98 2.48 11.84
C ASP A 172 14.90 0.98 11.45
N PRO A 173 15.83 0.48 10.62
CA PRO A 173 15.86 -0.93 10.25
C PRO A 173 15.90 -1.90 11.44
N ALA A 174 16.42 -1.46 12.61
CA ALA A 174 16.47 -2.29 13.80
C ALA A 174 15.11 -2.47 14.47
N SER A 175 14.10 -1.63 14.17
CA SER A 175 12.74 -1.82 14.67
C SER A 175 12.10 -3.11 14.15
N PHE A 176 12.57 -3.60 12.99
CA PHE A 176 12.11 -4.86 12.41
C PHE A 176 12.69 -6.10 13.10
N ASN A 177 13.62 -5.93 14.05
CA ASN A 177 14.24 -7.05 14.75
C ASN A 177 13.19 -7.85 15.55
N GLY A 178 13.26 -9.17 15.42
CA GLY A 178 12.34 -10.10 16.10
C GLY A 178 11.21 -10.61 15.21
N THR A 179 11.05 -10.06 14.00
CA THR A 179 10.22 -10.65 12.95
C THR A 179 11.04 -11.61 12.09
N ASN A 180 10.34 -12.39 11.26
CA ASN A 180 10.94 -13.27 10.27
C ASN A 180 11.18 -12.57 8.91
N CYS A 181 10.82 -11.30 8.76
CA CYS A 181 11.01 -10.51 7.55
C CYS A 181 11.73 -9.20 7.87
N THR A 182 12.93 -9.05 7.31
CA THR A 182 13.78 -7.89 7.57
C THR A 182 13.21 -6.62 6.92
N HIS A 183 13.65 -5.46 7.43
CA HIS A 183 13.38 -4.16 6.83
C HIS A 183 13.67 -4.14 5.31
N GLN A 184 14.83 -4.64 4.91
CA GLN A 184 15.25 -4.65 3.50
C GLN A 184 14.34 -5.52 2.63
N GLU A 185 13.95 -6.70 3.11
CA GLU A 185 13.05 -7.59 2.37
C GLU A 185 11.65 -6.97 2.20
N MET A 186 11.16 -6.25 3.22
CA MET A 186 9.89 -5.52 3.11
C MET A 186 9.96 -4.36 2.11
N VAL A 187 11.05 -3.59 2.11
CA VAL A 187 11.27 -2.53 1.11
C VAL A 187 11.31 -3.13 -0.29
N GLU A 188 12.07 -4.21 -0.51
CA GLU A 188 12.18 -4.88 -1.80
C GLU A 188 10.84 -5.45 -2.29
N LEU A 189 10.03 -6.00 -1.38
CA LEU A 189 8.68 -6.43 -1.71
C LEU A 189 7.81 -5.26 -2.19
N VAL A 190 7.84 -4.13 -1.50
CA VAL A 190 7.07 -2.94 -1.88
C VAL A 190 7.56 -2.36 -3.20
N GLU A 191 8.87 -2.31 -3.45
CA GLU A 191 9.40 -1.93 -4.77
C GLU A 191 8.84 -2.80 -5.90
N GLN A 192 8.78 -4.11 -5.69
CA GLN A 192 8.27 -5.02 -6.69
C GLN A 192 6.76 -4.90 -6.91
N ILE A 193 5.99 -4.62 -5.85
CA ILE A 193 4.57 -4.27 -5.96
C ILE A 193 4.40 -2.99 -6.77
N LEU A 194 5.21 -1.96 -6.50
CA LEU A 194 5.18 -0.71 -7.26
C LEU A 194 5.54 -0.92 -8.74
N LEU A 195 6.44 -1.85 -9.05
CA LEU A 195 6.86 -2.18 -10.42
C LEU A 195 5.93 -3.19 -11.13
N SER A 196 4.99 -3.84 -10.43
CA SER A 196 4.13 -4.87 -11.01
C SER A 196 2.86 -4.31 -11.65
N ARG A 197 2.56 -3.02 -11.41
CA ARG A 197 1.38 -2.36 -11.97
C ARG A 197 1.42 -2.39 -13.51
N SER A 198 0.36 -2.92 -14.09
CA SER A 198 0.12 -3.08 -15.52
C SER A 198 -1.39 -3.03 -15.81
N GLN A 199 -1.78 -3.16 -17.09
CA GLN A 199 -3.16 -3.01 -17.55
C GLN A 199 -4.17 -3.93 -16.84
N THR A 200 -3.74 -5.14 -16.44
CA THR A 200 -4.61 -6.16 -15.83
C THR A 200 -4.20 -6.55 -14.41
N SER A 201 -3.25 -5.83 -13.80
CA SER A 201 -2.80 -6.13 -12.45
C SER A 201 -3.74 -5.56 -11.39
N ALA A 202 -3.66 -6.06 -10.16
CA ALA A 202 -4.23 -5.47 -8.96
C ALA A 202 -3.68 -4.05 -8.71
N ALA A 203 -4.50 -3.17 -8.13
CA ALA A 203 -4.01 -1.92 -7.56
C ALA A 203 -3.46 -2.18 -6.16
N ALA A 204 -2.50 -1.35 -5.73
CA ALA A 204 -2.00 -1.38 -4.37
C ALA A 204 -2.63 -0.26 -3.53
N LEU A 205 -2.97 -0.58 -2.28
CA LEU A 205 -3.35 0.36 -1.22
C LEU A 205 -2.41 0.13 -0.04
N LEU A 206 -1.54 1.09 0.24
CA LEU A 206 -0.51 0.94 1.28
C LEU A 206 -0.79 1.88 2.45
N ILE A 207 -0.98 1.34 3.64
CA ILE A 207 -1.60 2.01 4.79
C ILE A 207 -0.59 2.12 5.94
N CYS A 208 -0.49 3.29 6.57
CA CYS A 208 0.41 3.59 7.69
C CYS A 208 1.87 3.19 7.41
N LEU A 209 2.35 2.07 7.96
CA LEU A 209 3.68 1.54 7.67
C LEU A 209 3.85 1.19 6.18
N GLY A 210 2.78 0.72 5.52
CA GLY A 210 2.76 0.55 4.07
C GLY A 210 3.01 1.86 3.31
N HIS A 211 2.42 2.97 3.74
CA HIS A 211 2.63 4.30 3.15
C HIS A 211 4.08 4.76 3.31
N GLN A 212 4.65 4.56 4.49
CA GLN A 212 6.07 4.84 4.77
C GLN A 212 7.02 3.97 3.93
N LEU A 213 6.71 2.67 3.80
CA LEU A 213 7.48 1.75 2.95
C LEU A 213 7.40 2.17 1.48
N ALA A 214 6.23 2.63 1.02
CA ALA A 214 6.06 3.14 -0.34
C ALA A 214 6.94 4.37 -0.62
N ALA A 215 6.93 5.35 0.29
CA ALA A 215 7.77 6.54 0.19
C ALA A 215 9.26 6.18 0.13
N HIS A 216 9.71 5.28 1.01
CA HIS A 216 11.10 4.81 1.01
C HIS A 216 11.45 3.99 -0.25
N ALA A 217 10.53 3.16 -0.74
CA ALA A 217 10.70 2.39 -1.96
C ALA A 217 10.81 3.29 -3.21
N HIS A 218 10.04 4.38 -3.30
CA HIS A 218 10.19 5.35 -4.39
C HIS A 218 11.60 5.93 -4.46
N ILE A 219 12.15 6.36 -3.32
CA ILE A 219 13.51 6.90 -3.26
C ILE A 219 14.54 5.83 -3.61
N THR A 220 14.35 4.59 -3.15
CA THR A 220 15.27 3.49 -3.46
C THR A 220 15.23 3.10 -4.95
N LEU A 221 14.04 3.08 -5.57
CA LEU A 221 13.88 2.86 -7.01
C LEU A 221 14.55 3.96 -7.84
N LEU A 222 14.42 5.23 -7.45
CA LEU A 222 15.08 6.35 -8.12
C LEU A 222 16.61 6.25 -8.01
N LYS A 223 17.13 5.90 -6.84
CA LYS A 223 18.57 5.64 -6.65
C LYS A 223 19.04 4.49 -7.52
N LYS A 224 18.29 3.38 -7.58
CA LYS A 224 18.58 2.23 -8.47
C LYS A 224 18.58 2.65 -9.94
N ALA A 225 17.60 3.45 -10.38
CA ALA A 225 17.54 3.97 -11.74
C ALA A 225 18.76 4.84 -12.07
N VAL A 226 19.09 5.79 -11.20
CA VAL A 226 20.24 6.69 -11.37
C VAL A 226 21.54 5.89 -11.45
N VAL A 227 21.80 5.01 -10.48
CA VAL A 227 23.03 4.19 -10.47
C VAL A 227 23.16 3.36 -11.74
N GLN A 228 22.11 2.63 -12.13
CA GLN A 228 22.15 1.75 -13.30
C GLN A 228 22.30 2.50 -14.62
N VAL A 229 21.62 3.64 -14.79
CA VAL A 229 21.74 4.46 -16.01
C VAL A 229 23.12 5.08 -16.11
N LEU A 230 23.66 5.61 -15.00
CA LEU A 230 24.99 6.23 -14.98
C LEU A 230 26.12 5.20 -15.16
N SER A 231 25.95 3.97 -14.67
CA SER A 231 26.93 2.88 -14.86
C SER A 231 26.83 2.19 -16.22
N THR A 232 25.77 2.45 -17.00
CA THR A 232 25.61 1.84 -18.33
C THR A 232 26.56 2.52 -19.32
N GLU A 233 27.43 1.73 -19.96
CA GLU A 233 28.42 2.23 -20.92
C GLU A 233 27.86 2.35 -22.34
N SER A 234 26.97 1.43 -22.74
CA SER A 234 26.37 1.42 -24.08
C SER A 234 25.03 0.68 -24.09
N LEU A 235 24.19 1.02 -25.06
CA LEU A 235 22.97 0.28 -25.39
C LEU A 235 23.07 -0.21 -26.83
N VAL A 236 22.85 -1.51 -27.07
CA VAL A 236 23.04 -2.14 -28.39
C VAL A 236 22.23 -1.44 -29.49
N ALA A 237 20.99 -1.03 -29.17
CA ALA A 237 20.10 -0.35 -30.12
C ALA A 237 20.31 1.17 -30.20
N ASP A 238 21.24 1.76 -29.43
CA ASP A 238 21.59 3.19 -29.45
C ASP A 238 22.95 3.40 -30.14
N ALA A 239 23.00 3.18 -31.45
CA ALA A 239 24.24 3.18 -32.23
C ALA A 239 25.07 4.48 -32.10
N ASN A 240 24.44 5.61 -31.77
CA ASN A 240 25.10 6.91 -31.62
C ASN A 240 25.25 7.34 -30.15
N GLY A 241 24.86 6.51 -29.17
CA GLY A 241 24.91 6.79 -27.75
C GLY A 241 24.05 7.98 -27.29
N ARG A 242 23.12 8.47 -28.14
CA ARG A 242 22.38 9.71 -27.90
C ARG A 242 21.30 9.52 -26.83
N VAL A 243 20.64 8.37 -26.86
CA VAL A 243 19.58 8.01 -25.90
C VAL A 243 20.19 7.86 -24.52
N LEU A 244 21.24 7.04 -24.41
CA LEU A 244 21.93 6.82 -23.15
C LEU A 244 22.48 8.14 -22.59
N SER A 245 23.11 8.96 -23.43
CA SER A 245 23.61 10.27 -23.00
C SER A 245 22.50 11.20 -22.50
N ALA A 246 21.30 11.16 -23.09
CA ALA A 246 20.16 11.94 -22.63
C ALA A 246 19.65 11.46 -21.27
N LEU A 247 19.48 10.15 -21.09
CA LEU A 247 19.08 9.57 -19.81
C LEU A 247 20.11 9.84 -18.71
N GLN A 248 21.41 9.75 -19.02
CA GLN A 248 22.47 10.07 -18.06
C GLN A 248 22.45 11.54 -17.63
N ARG A 249 22.13 12.49 -18.53
CA ARG A 249 21.97 13.90 -18.15
C ARG A 249 20.81 14.08 -17.17
N VAL A 250 19.69 13.40 -17.41
CA VAL A 250 18.53 13.42 -16.51
C VAL A 250 18.89 12.81 -15.16
N CYS A 251 19.54 11.64 -15.14
CA CYS A 251 19.93 10.97 -13.90
C CYS A 251 20.92 11.78 -13.07
N ARG A 252 21.88 12.49 -13.70
CA ARG A 252 22.78 13.41 -12.98
C ARG A 252 22.03 14.58 -12.33
N ARG A 253 20.97 15.10 -12.98
CA ARG A 253 20.13 16.15 -12.40
C ARG A 253 19.34 15.62 -11.21
N ILE A 254 18.77 14.42 -11.34
CA ILE A 254 18.05 13.75 -10.25
C ILE A 254 18.98 13.49 -9.07
N GLU A 255 20.18 12.96 -9.32
CA GLU A 255 21.21 12.73 -8.32
C GLU A 255 21.59 14.03 -7.59
N ALA A 256 21.89 15.10 -8.33
CA ALA A 256 22.31 16.37 -7.73
C ALA A 256 21.24 16.97 -6.81
N VAL A 257 19.96 16.95 -7.20
CA VAL A 257 18.85 17.41 -6.34
C VAL A 257 18.67 16.44 -5.18
N GLY A 258 18.64 15.14 -5.46
CA GLY A 258 18.46 14.10 -4.45
C GLY A 258 19.54 14.11 -3.37
N GLU A 259 20.79 14.43 -3.70
CA GLU A 259 21.89 14.53 -2.73
C GLU A 259 21.90 15.81 -1.89
N SER A 260 21.21 16.86 -2.33
CA SER A 260 21.27 18.19 -1.71
C SER A 260 19.97 18.67 -1.07
N LEU A 261 18.83 18.05 -1.40
CA LEU A 261 17.51 18.45 -0.88
C LEU A 261 17.45 18.26 0.64
N PRO A 262 17.24 19.33 1.43
CA PRO A 262 16.96 19.21 2.84
C PRO A 262 15.50 18.80 3.07
N VAL A 263 15.26 18.10 4.18
CA VAL A 263 13.92 17.88 4.74
C VAL A 263 13.82 18.69 6.02
N LYS A 264 12.75 19.48 6.15
CA LYS A 264 12.52 20.37 7.28
C LYS A 264 11.18 20.09 7.95
N LYS A 265 11.16 20.23 9.27
CA LYS A 265 9.93 20.25 10.06
C LYS A 265 9.26 21.61 10.05
N GLY A 266 8.01 21.67 10.50
CA GLY A 266 7.23 22.91 10.53
C GLY A 266 7.85 24.03 11.39
N ASP A 267 8.75 23.68 12.31
CA ASP A 267 9.53 24.63 13.12
C ASP A 267 10.83 25.12 12.46
N GLY A 268 11.12 24.64 11.24
CA GLY A 268 12.32 24.93 10.46
C GLY A 268 13.51 24.02 10.76
N GLN A 269 13.38 23.04 11.67
CA GLN A 269 14.45 22.09 11.96
C GLN A 269 14.73 21.19 10.76
N VAL A 270 15.98 21.16 10.31
CA VAL A 270 16.44 20.20 9.29
C VAL A 270 16.64 18.83 9.93
N ILE A 271 15.88 17.82 9.49
CA ILE A 271 15.98 16.44 9.98
C ILE A 271 16.76 15.53 9.03
N ALA A 272 16.86 15.88 7.76
CA ALA A 272 17.64 15.14 6.78
C ALA A 272 18.25 16.08 5.74
N VAL A 273 19.41 15.69 5.19
CA VAL A 273 19.97 16.31 3.98
C VAL A 273 20.35 15.20 3.01
N GLY A 274 19.67 15.19 1.88
CA GLY A 274 19.87 14.25 0.80
C GLY A 274 19.29 12.85 1.02
N TRP A 275 18.97 12.18 -0.09
CA TRP A 275 18.31 10.87 -0.22
C TRP A 275 19.09 9.65 0.31
N ASN A 276 20.25 9.88 0.92
CA ASN A 276 21.02 8.85 1.61
C ASN A 276 20.78 8.90 3.13
N HIS A 277 20.17 9.97 3.64
CA HIS A 277 19.81 10.06 5.04
C HIS A 277 18.63 9.10 5.34
N PRO A 278 18.66 8.33 6.45
CA PRO A 278 17.57 7.41 6.80
C PRO A 278 16.22 8.10 6.94
N GLU A 279 16.23 9.35 7.38
CA GLU A 279 15.02 10.16 7.62
C GLU A 279 14.58 10.99 6.40
N PHE A 280 15.17 10.76 5.21
CA PHE A 280 14.83 11.55 4.02
C PHE A 280 13.40 11.29 3.55
N ALA A 281 13.00 10.03 3.41
CA ALA A 281 11.65 9.69 2.95
C ALA A 281 10.60 9.77 4.07
N VAL A 282 11.01 9.43 5.30
CA VAL A 282 10.14 9.29 6.46
C VAL A 282 10.83 9.89 7.67
N GLY A 283 10.19 10.83 8.35
CA GLY A 283 10.69 11.46 9.57
C GLY A 283 9.84 11.13 10.80
N PRO A 284 10.33 11.43 12.02
CA PRO A 284 9.46 11.44 13.20
C PRO A 284 8.41 12.54 13.04
N ASN A 285 7.16 12.28 13.40
CA ASN A 285 6.14 13.32 13.47
C ASN A 285 6.38 14.19 14.72
N GLU A 286 6.11 15.49 14.62
CA GLU A 286 6.21 16.47 15.71
C GLU A 286 5.38 16.05 16.93
N THR A 287 4.23 15.41 16.69
CA THR A 287 3.36 14.87 17.73
C THR A 287 2.79 13.52 17.32
N LYS A 288 2.73 12.56 18.25
CA LYS A 288 2.08 11.27 17.96
C LYS A 288 0.59 11.49 17.66
N GLU A 289 0.14 11.05 16.49
CA GLU A 289 -1.25 11.17 16.08
C GLU A 289 -2.04 9.91 16.42
N VAL A 290 -3.01 10.06 17.33
CA VAL A 290 -3.91 8.99 17.75
C VAL A 290 -5.34 9.50 17.81
N GLY A 291 -6.24 8.83 17.10
CA GLY A 291 -7.66 9.18 17.05
C GLY A 291 -8.05 9.96 15.80
N ASN A 292 -9.20 10.63 15.83
CA ASN A 292 -9.75 11.26 14.63
C ASN A 292 -8.97 12.53 14.25
N ARG A 293 -8.74 12.69 12.94
CA ARG A 293 -8.28 13.92 12.30
C ARG A 293 -9.18 14.29 11.14
N GLN A 294 -9.23 15.58 10.83
CA GLN A 294 -9.89 16.07 9.63
C GLN A 294 -8.91 15.99 8.46
N LEU A 295 -9.33 15.33 7.38
CA LEU A 295 -8.63 15.41 6.10
C LEU A 295 -9.02 16.69 5.36
N ILE A 296 -8.01 17.39 4.85
CA ILE A 296 -8.17 18.56 3.97
C ILE A 296 -7.45 18.32 2.64
N PRO A 297 -7.87 18.96 1.54
CA PRO A 297 -7.16 18.86 0.28
C PRO A 297 -5.73 19.37 0.46
N TYR A 298 -4.77 18.71 -0.18
CA TYR A 298 -3.39 19.16 -0.15
C TYR A 298 -3.28 20.55 -0.77
N GLN A 299 -2.47 21.42 -0.16
CA GLN A 299 -2.16 22.74 -0.70
C GLN A 299 -0.67 22.83 -0.91
N SER A 300 -0.25 23.15 -2.14
CA SER A 300 1.14 23.36 -2.46
C SER A 300 1.77 24.40 -1.53
N PRO A 301 3.01 24.17 -1.07
CA PRO A 301 3.76 25.14 -0.29
C PRO A 301 3.87 26.50 -1.00
N ASN A 302 3.78 27.58 -0.22
CA ASN A 302 3.99 28.92 -0.76
C ASN A 302 5.46 29.10 -1.17
N LEU A 303 5.70 29.44 -2.44
CA LEU A 303 7.04 29.66 -3.00
C LEU A 303 7.83 30.76 -2.27
N GLU A 304 7.15 31.72 -1.64
CA GLU A 304 7.81 32.80 -0.90
C GLU A 304 8.33 32.36 0.48
N ASP A 305 7.75 31.29 1.05
CA ASP A 305 7.94 30.88 2.44
C ASP A 305 8.51 29.45 2.61
N CYS A 306 8.78 28.74 1.51
CA CYS A 306 9.31 27.38 1.54
C CYS A 306 10.71 27.27 0.91
N ASP A 307 11.53 26.36 1.45
CA ASP A 307 12.87 26.06 0.95
C ASP A 307 12.88 24.91 -0.08
N ILE A 308 11.70 24.47 -0.52
CA ILE A 308 11.54 23.42 -1.52
C ILE A 308 11.77 24.05 -2.91
N PRO A 309 12.62 23.45 -3.77
CA PRO A 309 12.84 23.98 -5.10
C PRO A 309 11.53 24.11 -5.90
N GLU A 310 11.32 25.27 -6.52
CA GLU A 310 10.12 25.60 -7.30
C GLU A 310 9.79 24.53 -8.36
N ASP A 311 10.80 23.98 -9.03
CA ASP A 311 10.63 22.89 -10.03
C ASP A 311 9.89 21.66 -9.47
N LEU A 312 10.07 21.35 -8.18
CA LEU A 312 9.45 20.18 -7.53
C LEU A 312 7.97 20.45 -7.23
N ILE A 313 7.66 21.66 -6.78
CA ILE A 313 6.28 22.11 -6.52
C ILE A 313 5.50 22.19 -7.83
N LEU A 314 6.05 22.86 -8.84
CA LEU A 314 5.40 23.00 -10.16
C LEU A 314 5.14 21.63 -10.82
N ALA A 315 6.06 20.67 -10.66
CA ALA A 315 5.85 19.32 -11.17
C ALA A 315 4.65 18.63 -10.49
N HIS A 316 4.44 18.85 -9.19
CA HIS A 316 3.27 18.32 -8.49
C HIS A 316 1.99 19.02 -8.93
N GLU A 317 1.99 20.35 -9.08
CA GLU A 317 0.81 21.08 -9.58
C GLU A 317 0.37 20.62 -10.97
N VAL A 318 1.33 20.34 -11.87
CA VAL A 318 1.04 19.73 -13.18
C VAL A 318 0.42 18.34 -13.02
N ALA A 319 0.94 17.51 -12.12
CA ALA A 319 0.38 16.17 -11.89
C ALA A 319 -1.04 16.24 -11.34
N ALA A 320 -1.31 17.14 -10.39
CA ALA A 320 -2.63 17.37 -9.80
C ALA A 320 -3.64 17.95 -10.80
N ASP A 321 -3.21 18.78 -11.76
CA ASP A 321 -4.09 19.27 -12.84
C ASP A 321 -4.38 18.18 -13.89
N GLU A 322 -3.36 17.39 -14.27
CA GLU A 322 -3.52 16.30 -15.24
C GLU A 322 -4.36 15.13 -14.72
N HIS A 323 -4.46 14.96 -13.40
CA HIS A 323 -5.11 13.82 -12.76
C HIS A 323 -6.22 14.27 -11.81
N GLU A 324 -7.46 13.85 -12.05
CA GLU A 324 -8.55 14.11 -11.10
C GLU A 324 -8.33 13.34 -9.78
N GLY A 325 -8.23 14.08 -8.67
CA GLY A 325 -8.01 13.54 -7.33
C GLY A 325 -9.23 12.78 -6.77
N VAL A 326 -9.04 11.48 -6.49
CA VAL A 326 -10.08 10.61 -5.90
C VAL A 326 -10.46 11.05 -4.49
N ILE A 327 -9.46 11.53 -3.72
CA ILE A 327 -9.68 12.06 -2.37
C ILE A 327 -10.27 13.46 -2.42
N ASP A 328 -9.89 14.33 -3.37
CA ASP A 328 -10.51 15.65 -3.51
C ASP A 328 -12.01 15.54 -3.75
N THR A 329 -12.40 14.63 -4.63
CA THR A 329 -13.79 14.27 -4.85
C THR A 329 -14.46 13.84 -3.54
N SER A 330 -13.76 13.05 -2.72
CA SER A 330 -14.24 12.62 -1.40
C SER A 330 -14.44 13.76 -0.43
N ILE A 331 -13.46 14.66 -0.31
CA ILE A 331 -13.47 15.80 0.60
C ILE A 331 -14.50 16.84 0.13
N GLN A 332 -14.69 17.01 -1.17
CA GLN A 332 -15.71 17.91 -1.73
C GLN A 332 -17.13 17.40 -1.49
N TYR A 333 -17.37 16.09 -1.61
CA TYR A 333 -18.70 15.51 -1.38
C TYR A 333 -19.03 15.30 0.11
N GLU A 334 -18.02 15.08 0.95
CA GLU A 334 -18.19 14.80 2.38
C GLU A 334 -17.70 16.02 3.19
N HIS A 335 -18.63 16.85 3.71
CA HIS A 335 -18.35 18.17 4.28
C HIS A 335 -17.24 18.22 5.36
N GLU A 336 -17.05 17.13 6.12
CA GLU A 336 -16.00 16.98 7.16
C GLU A 336 -15.55 15.53 7.23
N LEU A 337 -14.52 15.16 6.45
CA LEU A 337 -14.03 13.79 6.37
C LEU A 337 -13.10 13.50 7.56
N ASN A 338 -13.62 12.78 8.56
CA ASN A 338 -12.90 12.45 9.78
C ASN A 338 -12.34 11.03 9.72
N ILE A 339 -11.03 10.87 9.90
CA ILE A 339 -10.35 9.58 9.79
C ILE A 339 -9.49 9.28 11.01
N SER A 340 -9.43 7.99 11.36
CA SER A 340 -8.58 7.40 12.38
C SER A 340 -7.08 7.47 12.06
N MET A 341 -6.30 8.09 12.95
CA MET A 341 -4.83 8.10 12.95
C MET A 341 -4.26 7.19 14.03
N PHE A 342 -3.09 6.61 13.73
CA PHE A 342 -2.41 5.71 14.66
C PHE A 342 -0.91 5.54 14.41
N HIS A 343 -0.13 6.65 14.36
CA HIS A 343 1.30 6.59 14.04
C HIS A 343 2.10 7.68 14.74
N SER A 344 3.43 7.54 14.69
CA SER A 344 4.41 8.49 15.25
C SER A 344 5.48 8.94 14.24
N ASP A 345 5.54 8.30 13.08
CA ASP A 345 6.37 8.71 11.95
C ASP A 345 5.45 9.20 10.84
N GLU A 346 5.98 10.02 9.94
CA GLU A 346 5.26 10.55 8.79
C GLU A 346 6.14 10.58 7.54
N VAL A 347 5.49 10.53 6.38
CA VAL A 347 6.17 10.70 5.09
C VAL A 347 6.44 12.17 4.85
N ASN A 348 7.68 12.50 4.48
CA ASN A 348 8.08 13.88 4.25
C ASN A 348 7.57 14.38 2.89
N GLU A 349 6.98 15.58 2.88
CA GLU A 349 6.47 16.23 1.67
C GLU A 349 7.57 16.40 0.61
N GLU A 350 8.76 16.83 1.01
CA GLU A 350 9.87 17.09 0.09
C GLU A 350 10.30 15.83 -0.66
N ALA A 351 10.27 14.67 0.00
CA ALA A 351 10.64 13.41 -0.62
C ALA A 351 9.65 12.97 -1.70
N ILE A 352 8.35 13.19 -1.47
CA ILE A 352 7.31 12.86 -2.46
C ILE A 352 7.31 13.85 -3.62
N LEU A 353 7.46 15.15 -3.36
CA LEU A 353 7.60 16.17 -4.40
C LEU A 353 8.84 15.91 -5.26
N PHE A 354 9.97 15.56 -4.64
CA PHE A 354 11.18 15.13 -5.34
C PHE A 354 10.94 13.88 -6.19
N ALA A 355 10.29 12.86 -5.63
CA ALA A 355 10.04 11.61 -6.34
C ALA A 355 9.11 11.82 -7.54
N ASN A 356 8.05 12.62 -7.39
CA ASN A 356 7.16 13.02 -8.49
C ASN A 356 7.95 13.69 -9.63
N TRP A 357 8.70 14.75 -9.29
CA TRP A 357 9.52 15.48 -10.27
C TRP A 357 10.52 14.56 -10.98
N ALA A 358 11.19 13.67 -10.24
CA ALA A 358 12.16 12.74 -10.80
C ALA A 358 11.51 11.72 -11.74
N TYR A 359 10.33 11.18 -11.39
CA TYR A 359 9.57 10.29 -12.26
C TYR A 359 9.11 10.98 -13.54
N GLN A 360 8.61 12.21 -13.46
CA GLN A 360 8.23 12.97 -14.65
C GLN A 360 9.42 13.23 -15.58
N LEU A 361 10.59 13.59 -15.03
CA LEU A 361 11.80 13.76 -15.81
C LEU A 361 12.24 12.47 -16.50
N LEU A 362 12.21 11.34 -15.80
CA LEU A 362 12.53 10.03 -16.37
C LEU A 362 11.52 9.64 -17.45
N HIS A 363 10.22 9.75 -17.16
CA HIS A 363 9.15 9.42 -18.09
C HIS A 363 9.30 10.22 -19.39
N ASN A 364 9.44 11.54 -19.29
CA ASN A 364 9.60 12.43 -20.46
C ASN A 364 10.85 12.10 -21.27
N ALA A 365 11.95 11.71 -20.63
CA ALA A 365 13.16 11.27 -21.31
C ALA A 365 13.00 9.90 -22.00
N LEU A 366 12.20 9.00 -21.41
CA LEU A 366 11.92 7.67 -21.94
C LEU A 366 10.96 7.70 -23.13
N VAL A 367 9.93 8.55 -23.13
CA VAL A 367 8.90 8.64 -24.20
C VAL A 367 9.48 8.56 -25.63
N PRO A 368 10.45 9.39 -26.05
CA PRO A 368 10.97 9.38 -27.43
C PRO A 368 11.83 8.15 -27.76
N CYS A 369 12.34 7.43 -26.76
CA CYS A 369 13.33 6.36 -26.93
C CYS A 369 12.91 5.01 -26.35
N ARG A 370 11.65 4.89 -25.88
CA ARG A 370 11.13 3.72 -25.18
C ARG A 370 11.35 2.39 -25.90
N HIS A 371 11.32 2.35 -27.23
CA HIS A 371 11.57 1.14 -28.02
C HIS A 371 13.03 0.65 -27.94
N ILE A 372 13.99 1.57 -27.78
CA ILE A 372 15.40 1.24 -27.54
C ILE A 372 15.58 0.68 -26.12
N ILE A 373 14.94 1.33 -25.14
CA ILE A 373 15.02 0.94 -23.72
C ILE A 373 14.32 -0.38 -23.45
N ALA A 374 13.16 -0.62 -24.07
CA ALA A 374 12.37 -1.84 -23.92
C ALA A 374 13.15 -3.11 -24.30
N ASN A 375 14.13 -2.99 -25.19
CA ASN A 375 14.98 -4.10 -25.62
C ASN A 375 16.39 -4.07 -24.95
N SER A 376 16.48 -3.53 -23.74
CA SER A 376 17.74 -3.41 -22.99
C SER A 376 17.59 -3.87 -21.53
N HIS A 377 18.72 -3.96 -20.81
CA HIS A 377 18.72 -4.22 -19.37
C HIS A 377 18.07 -3.10 -18.55
N LEU A 378 17.86 -1.92 -19.14
CA LEU A 378 17.14 -0.79 -18.53
C LEU A 378 15.62 -0.84 -18.79
N SER A 379 15.10 -1.91 -19.40
CA SER A 379 13.67 -2.05 -19.74
C SER A 379 12.73 -1.93 -18.54
N TRP A 380 13.19 -2.25 -17.33
CA TRP A 380 12.41 -2.09 -16.11
C TRP A 380 12.05 -0.62 -15.80
N LEU A 381 12.82 0.36 -16.29
CA LEU A 381 12.52 1.78 -16.11
C LEU A 381 11.17 2.19 -16.71
N ILE A 382 10.68 1.43 -17.70
CA ILE A 382 9.37 1.65 -18.34
C ILE A 382 8.22 1.28 -17.39
N LYS A 383 8.50 0.50 -16.34
CA LYS A 383 7.53 0.09 -15.32
C LYS A 383 7.45 1.05 -14.13
N LEU A 384 8.32 2.06 -14.09
CA LEU A 384 8.27 3.08 -13.04
C LEU A 384 6.95 3.86 -13.13
N PRO A 385 6.44 4.38 -12.00
CA PRO A 385 5.39 5.41 -12.02
C PRO A 385 5.77 6.58 -12.92
N ASP A 386 4.80 7.24 -13.54
CA ASP A 386 5.03 8.48 -14.29
C ASP A 386 4.86 9.74 -13.44
N ALA A 387 4.00 9.67 -12.41
CA ALA A 387 3.78 10.78 -11.48
C ALA A 387 3.35 10.28 -10.09
N LEU A 388 3.67 11.07 -9.07
CA LEU A 388 3.12 10.94 -7.73
C LEU A 388 2.37 12.22 -7.37
N GLU A 389 1.24 12.06 -6.71
CA GLU A 389 0.40 13.17 -6.30
C GLU A 389 0.14 13.06 -4.81
N ILE A 390 0.51 14.09 -4.03
CA ILE A 390 0.02 14.24 -2.67
C ILE A 390 -1.43 14.71 -2.75
N LEU A 391 -2.34 13.96 -2.11
CA LEU A 391 -3.78 14.14 -2.24
C LEU A 391 -4.37 14.97 -1.10
N CYS A 392 -3.90 14.75 0.12
CA CYS A 392 -4.46 15.38 1.30
C CYS A 392 -3.46 15.53 2.44
N SER A 393 -3.79 16.44 3.34
CA SER A 393 -3.12 16.69 4.61
C SER A 393 -4.09 16.48 5.77
N THR A 394 -3.57 16.34 6.98
CA THR A 394 -4.38 16.27 8.21
C THR A 394 -4.31 17.58 8.97
N THR A 395 -5.42 17.90 9.65
CA THR A 395 -5.46 19.04 10.58
C THR A 395 -6.05 18.67 11.94
N GLU A 396 -5.59 19.38 12.97
CA GLU A 396 -6.16 19.39 14.31
C GLU A 396 -6.36 20.85 14.73
N ASP A 397 -7.59 21.22 15.13
CA ASP A 397 -7.97 22.59 15.49
C ASP A 397 -7.57 23.65 14.42
N GLY A 398 -7.65 23.28 13.14
CA GLY A 398 -7.32 24.14 12.00
C GLY A 398 -5.82 24.34 11.75
N LYS A 399 -4.94 23.59 12.43
CA LYS A 399 -3.50 23.56 12.17
C LYS A 399 -3.13 22.28 11.43
N GLY A 400 -2.27 22.38 10.41
CA GLY A 400 -1.68 21.20 9.75
C GLY A 400 -0.89 20.37 10.75
N VAL A 401 -1.03 19.05 10.66
CA VAL A 401 -0.29 18.09 11.51
C VAL A 401 0.59 17.18 10.66
N THR A 402 0.07 16.68 9.54
CA THR A 402 0.87 15.95 8.54
C THR A 402 0.51 16.45 7.14
N GLU A 403 1.51 16.92 6.41
CA GLU A 403 1.38 17.49 5.07
C GLU A 403 1.05 16.41 4.03
N CYS A 404 1.76 15.28 4.08
CA CYS A 404 1.61 14.18 3.13
C CYS A 404 0.81 13.02 3.75
N SER A 405 -0.50 13.18 3.93
CA SER A 405 -1.35 12.16 4.56
C SER A 405 -1.81 11.05 3.61
N ALA A 406 -1.86 11.32 2.30
CA ALA A 406 -2.10 10.30 1.29
C ALA A 406 -1.47 10.67 -0.04
N THR A 407 -1.10 9.65 -0.84
CA THR A 407 -0.62 9.85 -2.21
C THR A 407 -1.34 8.97 -3.22
N CYS A 408 -1.49 9.48 -4.45
CA CYS A 408 -1.81 8.69 -5.63
C CYS A 408 -0.52 8.40 -6.42
N ILE A 409 -0.36 7.15 -6.82
CA ILE A 409 0.73 6.67 -7.67
C ILE A 409 0.14 6.43 -9.05
N ASN A 410 0.54 7.25 -10.02
CA ASN A 410 0.02 7.19 -11.38
C ASN A 410 0.97 6.39 -12.28
N TYR A 411 0.36 5.57 -13.16
CA TYR A 411 1.03 4.74 -14.14
C TYR A 411 0.39 4.94 -15.51
N ARG A 412 1.06 5.69 -16.38
CA ARG A 412 0.61 5.98 -17.74
C ARG A 412 1.20 5.01 -18.74
N ASP A 413 0.33 4.25 -19.40
CA ASP A 413 0.74 3.40 -20.52
C ASP A 413 1.28 4.26 -21.68
N PHE A 414 2.47 3.91 -22.17
CA PHE A 414 3.14 4.70 -23.19
C PHE A 414 2.38 4.75 -24.53
N GLU A 415 1.61 3.71 -24.86
CA GLU A 415 0.91 3.57 -26.14
C GLU A 415 -0.57 3.95 -26.03
N THR A 416 -1.29 3.43 -25.04
CA THR A 416 -2.74 3.67 -24.88
C THR A 416 -3.05 4.98 -24.16
N LYS A 417 -2.08 5.54 -23.43
CA LYS A 417 -2.24 6.71 -22.54
C LYS A 417 -3.25 6.50 -21.41
N GLN A 418 -3.71 5.27 -21.19
CA GLN A 418 -4.53 4.96 -20.02
C GLN A 418 -3.69 5.11 -18.76
N VAL A 419 -4.31 5.65 -17.71
CA VAL A 419 -3.67 5.92 -16.42
C VAL A 419 -4.22 4.96 -15.40
N ARG A 420 -3.36 4.14 -14.82
CA ARG A 420 -3.70 3.27 -13.70
C ARG A 420 -3.21 3.88 -12.41
N ARG A 421 -3.95 3.65 -11.33
CA ARG A 421 -3.68 4.23 -10.02
C ARG A 421 -3.42 3.19 -8.96
N SER A 422 -2.65 3.57 -7.96
CA SER A 422 -2.50 2.92 -6.66
C SER A 422 -2.42 4.02 -5.61
N PHE A 423 -2.71 3.69 -4.36
CA PHE A 423 -2.89 4.69 -3.32
C PHE A 423 -2.07 4.35 -2.08
N THR A 424 -1.67 5.38 -1.37
CA THR A 424 -1.04 5.22 -0.06
C THR A 424 -1.71 6.18 0.92
N CYS A 425 -1.83 5.78 2.19
CA CYS A 425 -2.46 6.57 3.23
C CYS A 425 -1.67 6.43 4.54
N GLN A 426 -1.35 7.53 5.20
CA GLN A 426 -0.73 7.54 6.53
C GLN A 426 -1.74 7.14 7.63
N PHE A 427 -3.03 7.41 7.37
CA PHE A 427 -4.16 7.10 8.22
C PHE A 427 -4.74 5.70 7.96
N HIS A 428 -5.63 5.23 8.85
CA HIS A 428 -6.25 3.91 8.79
C HIS A 428 -7.73 3.99 8.38
N PRO A 429 -8.07 4.00 7.08
CA PRO A 429 -9.46 4.08 6.64
C PRO A 429 -10.28 2.81 6.99
N GLU A 430 -9.62 1.70 7.33
CA GLU A 430 -10.21 0.46 7.81
C GLU A 430 -10.56 0.45 9.30
N LEU A 431 -10.03 1.40 10.08
CA LEU A 431 -10.30 1.50 11.52
C LEU A 431 -11.44 2.48 11.78
N LEU A 432 -12.48 2.01 12.47
CA LEU A 432 -13.53 2.87 13.00
C LEU A 432 -13.02 3.71 14.17
N SER A 433 -13.80 4.72 14.56
CA SER A 433 -13.47 5.67 15.64
C SER A 433 -13.06 5.08 16.99
N ASP A 434 -13.39 3.81 17.28
CA ASP A 434 -12.97 3.14 18.51
C ASP A 434 -11.58 2.50 18.44
N LEU A 435 -10.94 2.49 17.26
CA LEU A 435 -9.61 1.93 17.01
C LEU A 435 -9.48 0.47 17.47
N ARG A 436 -10.51 -0.34 17.20
CA ARG A 436 -10.56 -1.75 17.61
C ARG A 436 -10.57 -2.68 16.41
N ALA A 437 -9.89 -3.80 16.58
CA ALA A 437 -10.00 -4.92 15.65
C ALA A 437 -11.40 -5.55 15.72
N ILE A 438 -11.93 -5.94 14.56
CA ILE A 438 -13.14 -6.78 14.51
C ILE A 438 -12.88 -8.09 15.29
N GLY A 439 -13.88 -8.55 16.04
CA GLY A 439 -13.76 -9.69 16.96
C GLY A 439 -13.52 -9.28 18.42
N VAL A 440 -12.95 -8.10 18.66
CA VAL A 440 -12.81 -7.50 20.00
C VAL A 440 -13.96 -6.52 20.29
N ARG A 441 -14.49 -5.89 19.22
CA ARG A 441 -15.73 -5.08 19.23
C ARG A 441 -16.89 -5.83 18.59
N GLN A 442 -18.11 -5.32 18.81
CA GLN A 442 -19.27 -5.73 18.01
C GLN A 442 -19.04 -5.37 16.54
N PRO A 443 -19.18 -6.32 15.60
CA PRO A 443 -18.95 -6.04 14.19
C PRO A 443 -19.92 -4.96 13.67
N PRO A 444 -19.44 -3.99 12.88
CA PRO A 444 -20.28 -2.91 12.39
C PRO A 444 -21.30 -3.44 11.37
N SER A 445 -22.50 -2.87 11.40
CA SER A 445 -23.52 -3.17 10.39
C SER A 445 -23.17 -2.53 9.04
N TYR A 446 -23.81 -2.98 7.95
CA TYR A 446 -23.66 -2.34 6.63
C TYR A 446 -24.04 -0.84 6.68
N GLU A 447 -25.09 -0.50 7.42
CA GLU A 447 -25.55 0.88 7.64
C GLU A 447 -24.55 1.71 8.46
N GLU A 448 -23.85 1.10 9.40
CA GLU A 448 -22.78 1.77 10.15
C GLU A 448 -21.60 2.08 9.22
N LEU A 449 -21.15 1.09 8.43
CA LEU A 449 -20.09 1.30 7.43
C LEU A 449 -20.46 2.35 6.38
N LYS A 450 -21.73 2.43 5.95
CA LYS A 450 -22.24 3.49 5.05
C LYS A 450 -22.15 4.89 5.66
N ARG A 451 -22.10 5.02 6.99
CA ARG A 451 -22.00 6.30 7.69
C ARG A 451 -20.59 6.66 8.08
N ASP A 452 -19.72 5.67 8.19
CA ASP A 452 -18.31 5.83 8.53
C ASP A 452 -17.52 6.37 7.32
N ASP A 453 -16.84 7.50 7.51
CA ASP A 453 -16.09 8.16 6.45
C ASP A 453 -14.85 7.35 6.03
N GLY A 454 -14.20 6.67 6.97
CA GLY A 454 -13.07 5.78 6.73
C GLY A 454 -13.47 4.61 5.84
N ALA A 455 -14.51 3.87 6.21
CA ALA A 455 -14.99 2.73 5.43
C ALA A 455 -15.42 3.13 4.01
N ARG A 456 -16.05 4.30 3.86
CA ARG A 456 -16.38 4.88 2.54
C ARG A 456 -15.14 5.24 1.74
N LEU A 457 -14.16 5.88 2.36
CA LEU A 457 -12.91 6.22 1.72
C LEU A 457 -12.15 4.97 1.28
N PHE A 458 -12.03 3.97 2.16
CA PHE A 458 -11.43 2.66 1.84
C PHE A 458 -12.09 2.03 0.61
N ALA A 459 -13.42 1.93 0.60
CA ALA A 459 -14.16 1.38 -0.54
C ALA A 459 -13.95 2.20 -1.82
N ARG A 460 -13.82 3.54 -1.71
CA ARG A 460 -13.58 4.42 -2.86
C ARG A 460 -12.18 4.28 -3.43
N LEU A 461 -11.16 4.13 -2.58
CA LEU A 461 -9.78 3.87 -3.02
C LEU A 461 -9.67 2.51 -3.71
N LEU A 462 -10.32 1.47 -3.18
CA LEU A 462 -10.41 0.17 -3.86
C LEU A 462 -11.12 0.29 -5.21
N TYR A 463 -12.29 0.93 -5.23
CA TYR A 463 -13.09 1.12 -6.44
C TYR A 463 -12.32 1.87 -7.52
N ALA A 464 -11.69 3.00 -7.18
CA ALA A 464 -10.89 3.78 -8.13
C ALA A 464 -9.63 3.04 -8.60
N GLY A 465 -8.99 2.24 -7.74
CA GLY A 465 -7.83 1.43 -8.11
C GLY A 465 -8.18 0.30 -9.10
N MET A 466 -9.41 -0.22 -9.03
CA MET A 466 -9.93 -1.23 -9.95
C MET A 466 -10.33 -0.65 -11.31
N GLN A 467 -10.52 0.67 -11.42
CA GLN A 467 -10.91 1.31 -12.67
C GLN A 467 -9.75 1.43 -13.67
N GLU A 468 -10.13 1.47 -14.95
CA GLU A 468 -9.22 1.73 -16.07
C GLU A 468 -8.97 3.22 -16.29
#